data_AF-A0A9E2KG67-F1
#
_entry.id   AF-A0A9E2KG67-F1
#
_cell.length_a   1.000
_cell.length_b   1.000
_cell.length_c   1.000
_cell.angle_alpha   90.00
_cell.angle_beta   90.00
_cell.angle_gamma   90.00
#
_symmetry.space_group_name_H-M   'P 1'
#
loop_
_entity.id
_entity.type
_entity.pdbx_description
1 polymer ?
#
loop_
_entity_poly.entity_id
_entity_poly.type
_entity_poly.pdbx_seq_one_letter_code
_entity_poly.pdbx_strand_id
1 'polypeptide(L)'
;MKRFLLISLLSCLLGGMACAQDCDIHLMAIEANPDGEMPEAAGEYLFNRLCTAVTGDGISATGQYAQFFIAAKALPLYEQAVTGAPVKTALTLSLNLYIGDYWGEKVFDRMSLEIRGVGESRERAYLNAFRSLNKNNQQVANFLEKGKQRIIAYYDAEYNNIIREAQRESALRNYERALFLLGAVPVCCNGYDAVADELVKTYHEYIDYNCDRLLMQARNAWAVHPDQRGAAEAARILNQLEPDAACYGDAMDLYREIKDKMKDDWNFEMREKYKDSIELRKQTIEAARAVGVAFGEGQQPQTTNLMWMR
;
A
#
# COMPACT_ATOMS: atom_id res chain seq x y z
N MET A 1 61.26 -12.51 -30.99
CA MET A 1 60.23 -12.84 -29.97
C MET A 1 60.50 -12.05 -28.71
N LYS A 2 59.66 -11.05 -28.40
CA LYS A 2 59.27 -10.58 -27.05
C LYS A 2 58.37 -9.36 -27.23
N ARG A 3 57.09 -9.52 -26.89
CA ARG A 3 56.02 -8.54 -27.05
C ARG A 3 55.97 -7.60 -25.84
N PHE A 4 55.46 -6.40 -26.12
CA PHE A 4 55.16 -5.27 -25.26
C PHE A 4 54.49 -5.60 -23.92
N LEU A 5 54.77 -4.76 -22.91
CA LEU A 5 53.82 -4.50 -21.81
C LEU A 5 53.81 -2.99 -21.52
N LEU A 6 52.71 -2.34 -21.92
CA LEU A 6 52.32 -0.97 -21.57
C LEU A 6 51.59 -1.02 -20.22
N ILE A 7 52.05 -0.21 -19.26
CA ILE A 7 51.39 0.02 -17.98
C ILE A 7 50.36 1.14 -18.20
N SER A 8 49.08 0.78 -18.15
CA SER A 8 47.94 1.69 -18.17
C SER A 8 47.40 1.82 -16.73
N LEU A 9 47.59 2.99 -16.12
CA LEU A 9 46.94 3.36 -14.86
C LEU A 9 45.46 3.62 -15.14
N LEU A 10 44.61 2.64 -14.85
CA LEU A 10 43.16 2.81 -14.85
C LEU A 10 42.74 3.36 -13.47
N SER A 11 42.52 4.66 -13.42
CA SER A 11 41.91 5.38 -12.31
C SER A 11 40.48 4.88 -12.07
N CYS A 12 40.27 4.06 -11.05
CA CYS A 12 38.94 3.79 -10.49
C CYS A 12 38.40 5.07 -9.86
N LEU A 13 37.59 5.81 -10.62
CA LEU A 13 36.58 6.70 -10.06
C LEU A 13 35.60 5.83 -9.27
N LEU A 14 35.76 5.82 -7.94
CA LEU A 14 34.74 5.45 -6.99
C LEU A 14 33.60 6.47 -7.08
N GLY A 15 32.77 6.34 -8.12
CA GLY A 15 31.42 6.88 -8.10
C GLY A 15 30.61 5.99 -7.17
N GLY A 16 30.23 6.50 -6.00
CA GLY A 16 29.27 5.83 -5.15
C GLY A 16 28.00 5.53 -5.96
N MET A 17 27.72 4.25 -6.19
CA MET A 17 26.36 3.81 -6.47
C MET A 17 25.58 4.10 -5.19
N ALA A 18 25.01 5.30 -5.10
CA ALA A 18 23.74 5.43 -4.41
C ALA A 18 22.79 4.52 -5.18
N CYS A 19 22.45 3.37 -4.62
CA CYS A 19 21.21 2.70 -4.99
C CYS A 19 20.13 3.75 -4.73
N ALA A 20 19.68 4.43 -5.79
CA ALA A 20 18.40 5.11 -5.73
C ALA A 20 17.39 3.99 -5.45
N GLN A 21 17.01 3.82 -4.18
CA GLN A 21 15.80 3.09 -3.85
C GLN A 21 14.70 3.85 -4.57
N ASP A 22 14.05 3.17 -5.51
CA ASP A 22 12.95 3.74 -6.27
C ASP A 22 11.87 4.17 -5.26
N CYS A 23 11.72 5.48 -5.08
CA CYS A 23 10.77 6.09 -4.14
C CYS A 23 9.41 6.10 -4.81
N ASP A 24 8.74 4.94 -4.83
CA ASP A 24 7.41 4.86 -5.41
C ASP A 24 6.35 5.16 -4.35
N ILE A 25 5.87 6.40 -4.33
CA ILE A 25 4.71 6.79 -3.52
C ILE A 25 3.46 6.57 -4.36
N HIS A 26 2.77 5.46 -4.07
CA HIS A 26 1.52 5.11 -4.72
C HIS A 26 0.35 5.93 -4.16
N LEU A 27 -0.46 6.50 -5.05
CA LEU A 27 -1.71 7.19 -4.74
C LEU A 27 -2.89 6.38 -5.29
N MET A 28 -3.87 6.05 -4.47
CA MET A 28 -5.16 5.53 -4.98
C MET A 28 -6.07 6.69 -5.39
N ALA A 29 -6.83 6.54 -6.47
CA ALA A 29 -7.91 7.49 -6.75
C ALA A 29 -9.11 7.17 -5.84
N ILE A 30 -9.72 8.20 -5.26
CA ILE A 30 -11.00 8.07 -4.56
C ILE A 30 -12.06 8.83 -5.34
N GLU A 31 -13.20 8.17 -5.58
CA GLU A 31 -14.38 8.83 -6.11
C GLU A 31 -14.97 9.75 -5.04
N ALA A 32 -15.06 11.05 -5.36
CA ALA A 32 -15.72 12.03 -4.53
C ALA A 32 -16.90 12.64 -5.29
N ASN A 33 -18.01 11.89 -5.35
CA ASN A 33 -19.32 12.39 -5.79
C ASN A 33 -20.36 12.33 -4.65
N PRO A 34 -20.14 13.03 -3.52
CA PRO A 34 -20.96 12.85 -2.33
C PRO A 34 -22.41 13.36 -2.46
N ASP A 35 -22.69 14.26 -3.42
CA ASP A 35 -23.92 15.07 -3.39
C ASP A 35 -24.86 14.83 -4.59
N GLY A 36 -24.52 13.92 -5.53
CA GLY A 36 -25.36 13.63 -6.71
C GLY A 36 -25.52 14.78 -7.71
N GLU A 37 -24.77 15.88 -7.54
CA GLU A 37 -24.82 17.08 -8.40
C GLU A 37 -24.17 16.86 -9.79
N MET A 38 -23.44 15.75 -9.93
CA MET A 38 -22.77 15.31 -11.15
C MET A 38 -23.40 14.00 -11.66
N PRO A 39 -23.69 13.88 -12.97
CA PRO A 39 -24.15 12.62 -13.56
C PRO A 39 -23.21 11.45 -13.24
N GLU A 40 -23.74 10.26 -13.01
CA GLU A 40 -22.97 9.06 -12.64
C GLU A 40 -21.86 8.76 -13.65
N ALA A 41 -22.18 8.76 -14.96
CA ALA A 41 -21.19 8.57 -16.02
C ALA A 41 -20.07 9.63 -16.03
N ALA A 42 -20.36 10.85 -15.56
CA ALA A 42 -19.35 11.89 -15.41
C ALA A 42 -18.46 11.66 -14.18
N GLY A 43 -19.00 11.09 -13.10
CA GLY A 43 -18.25 10.64 -11.93
C GLY A 43 -17.29 9.50 -12.24
N GLU A 44 -17.78 8.44 -12.89
CA GLU A 44 -16.94 7.33 -13.36
C GLU A 44 -15.84 7.82 -14.31
N TYR A 45 -16.17 8.75 -15.20
CA TYR A 45 -15.18 9.34 -16.10
C TYR A 45 -14.14 10.14 -15.32
N LEU A 46 -14.53 11.00 -14.38
CA LEU A 46 -13.61 11.75 -13.52
C LEU A 46 -12.67 10.81 -12.76
N PHE A 47 -13.20 9.75 -12.15
CA PHE A 47 -12.40 8.72 -11.48
C PHE A 47 -11.36 8.12 -12.44
N ASN A 48 -11.78 7.69 -13.63
CA ASN A 48 -10.87 7.15 -14.64
C ASN A 48 -9.80 8.17 -15.10
N ARG A 49 -10.14 9.46 -15.15
CA ARG A 49 -9.17 10.54 -15.43
C ARG A 49 -8.16 10.72 -14.31
N LEU A 50 -8.57 10.62 -13.04
CA LEU A 50 -7.65 10.61 -11.91
C LEU A 50 -6.71 9.41 -11.98
N CYS A 51 -7.25 8.20 -12.19
CA CYS A 51 -6.44 7.00 -12.38
C CYS A 51 -5.42 7.19 -13.51
N THR A 52 -5.81 7.76 -14.65
CA THR A 52 -4.92 8.06 -15.78
C THR A 52 -3.88 9.13 -15.46
N ALA A 53 -4.24 10.13 -14.66
CA ALA A 53 -3.32 11.21 -14.29
C ALA A 53 -2.19 10.71 -13.37
N VAL A 54 -2.44 9.64 -12.61
CA VAL A 54 -1.48 9.09 -11.65
C VAL A 54 -0.76 7.82 -12.12
N THR A 55 -1.24 7.12 -13.16
CA THR A 55 -0.64 5.86 -13.68
C THR A 55 0.75 6.01 -14.31
N GLY A 56 1.15 7.22 -14.71
CA GLY A 56 2.50 7.48 -15.25
C GLY A 56 3.61 7.52 -14.20
N ASP A 57 3.22 7.42 -12.94
CA ASP A 57 4.00 7.80 -11.76
C ASP A 57 4.19 6.63 -10.78
N GLY A 58 3.99 5.39 -11.25
CA GLY A 58 4.15 4.14 -10.48
C GLY A 58 2.87 3.49 -9.96
N ILE A 59 1.67 3.93 -10.38
CA ILE A 59 0.42 3.56 -9.69
C ILE A 59 -0.36 2.45 -10.39
N SER A 60 -0.79 1.46 -9.61
CA SER A 60 -1.74 0.43 -10.04
C SER A 60 -3.18 0.98 -10.00
N ALA A 61 -3.82 1.09 -11.17
CA ALA A 61 -5.25 1.36 -11.33
C ALA A 61 -6.13 0.15 -10.92
N THR A 62 -5.73 -0.59 -9.89
CA THR A 62 -6.33 -1.89 -9.53
C THR A 62 -7.37 -1.78 -8.43
N GLY A 63 -7.59 -0.60 -7.85
CA GLY A 63 -8.45 -0.47 -6.66
C GLY A 63 -7.89 -1.21 -5.44
N GLN A 64 -6.62 -1.65 -5.49
CA GLN A 64 -5.91 -2.20 -4.35
C GLN A 64 -5.53 -1.09 -3.38
N TYR A 65 -5.49 -1.44 -2.10
CA TYR A 65 -5.15 -0.54 -1.01
C TYR A 65 -3.88 0.28 -1.30
N ALA A 66 -3.95 1.60 -1.12
CA ALA A 66 -2.79 2.48 -0.98
C ALA A 66 -2.97 3.35 0.27
N GLN A 67 -1.86 3.63 0.96
CA GLN A 67 -1.86 4.51 2.14
C GLN A 67 -2.35 5.92 1.78
N PHE A 68 -1.95 6.41 0.60
CA PHE A 68 -2.22 7.76 0.14
C PHE A 68 -3.23 7.77 -0.99
N PHE A 69 -4.00 8.84 -1.09
CA PHE A 69 -4.98 9.00 -2.14
C PHE A 69 -4.86 10.32 -2.89
N ILE A 70 -5.45 10.34 -4.08
CA ILE A 70 -5.90 11.53 -4.79
C ILE A 70 -7.42 11.53 -4.88
N ALA A 71 -8.05 12.66 -4.57
CA ALA A 71 -9.49 12.84 -4.70
C ALA A 71 -9.79 14.13 -5.47
N ALA A 72 -10.93 14.17 -6.15
CA ALA A 72 -11.39 15.36 -6.86
C ALA A 72 -12.85 15.68 -6.55
N LYS A 73 -13.11 16.91 -6.10
CA LYS A 73 -14.47 17.46 -5.96
C LYS A 73 -14.71 18.50 -7.06
N ALA A 74 -15.65 18.21 -7.95
CA ALA A 74 -16.08 19.14 -8.99
C ALA A 74 -17.35 19.89 -8.56
N LEU A 75 -17.32 21.22 -8.64
CA LEU A 75 -18.43 22.10 -8.30
C LEU A 75 -18.83 22.93 -9.52
N PRO A 76 -20.07 22.84 -10.01
CA PRO A 76 -20.57 23.72 -11.08
C PRO A 76 -20.57 25.18 -10.64
N LEU A 77 -19.87 26.03 -11.38
CA LEU A 77 -19.89 27.49 -11.18
C LEU A 77 -20.94 28.14 -12.05
N TYR A 78 -20.97 27.78 -13.34
CA TYR A 78 -21.90 28.33 -14.33
C TYR A 78 -22.30 27.28 -15.36
N GLU A 79 -23.58 27.26 -15.72
CA GLU A 79 -24.13 26.47 -16.82
C GLU A 79 -24.92 27.40 -17.75
N GLN A 80 -24.63 27.36 -19.05
CA GLN A 80 -25.25 28.24 -20.05
C GLN A 80 -25.58 27.48 -21.33
N ALA A 81 -26.71 27.79 -21.93
CA ALA A 81 -27.03 27.33 -23.29
C ALA A 81 -26.26 28.17 -24.31
N VAL A 82 -25.47 27.53 -25.16
CA VAL A 82 -24.77 28.17 -26.28
C VAL A 82 -25.75 28.30 -27.44
N THR A 83 -25.96 29.53 -27.91
CA THR A 83 -26.87 29.84 -29.01
C THR A 83 -26.32 29.31 -30.35
N GLY A 84 -27.13 28.53 -31.07
CA GLY A 84 -26.78 27.93 -32.36
C GLY A 84 -27.47 26.57 -32.55
N ALA A 85 -27.57 26.08 -33.79
CA ALA A 85 -28.08 24.74 -34.08
C ALA A 85 -26.92 23.77 -34.37
N PRO A 86 -26.82 22.61 -33.68
CA PRO A 86 -27.62 22.20 -32.52
C PRO A 86 -27.28 23.02 -31.26
N VAL A 87 -28.26 23.18 -30.36
CA VAL A 87 -28.06 23.85 -29.06
C VAL A 87 -27.06 23.06 -28.24
N LYS A 88 -26.11 23.74 -27.60
CA LYS A 88 -25.10 23.12 -26.73
C LYS A 88 -25.20 23.64 -25.31
N THR A 89 -24.69 22.87 -24.37
CA THR A 89 -24.51 23.26 -22.97
C THR A 89 -23.03 23.59 -22.75
N ALA A 90 -22.73 24.80 -22.30
CA ALA A 90 -21.42 25.19 -21.79
C ALA A 90 -21.43 25.15 -20.27
N LEU A 91 -20.47 24.42 -19.70
CA LEU A 91 -20.34 24.18 -18.27
C LEU A 91 -18.97 24.63 -17.81
N THR A 92 -18.93 25.43 -16.75
CA THR A 92 -17.72 25.84 -16.04
C THR A 92 -17.74 25.24 -14.64
N LEU A 93 -16.68 24.54 -14.26
CA LEU A 93 -16.54 23.84 -12.99
C LEU A 93 -15.33 24.39 -12.23
N SER A 94 -15.45 24.54 -10.91
CA SER A 94 -14.31 24.57 -10.00
C SER A 94 -13.98 23.13 -9.63
N LEU A 95 -12.80 22.67 -10.02
CA LEU A 95 -12.30 21.36 -9.66
C LEU A 95 -11.27 21.49 -8.55
N ASN A 96 -11.57 20.90 -7.40
CA ASN A 96 -10.67 20.86 -6.26
C ASN A 96 -10.05 19.47 -6.16
N LEU A 97 -8.72 19.41 -6.23
CA LEU A 97 -7.93 18.19 -6.08
C LEU A 97 -7.30 18.15 -4.68
N TYR A 98 -7.24 16.96 -4.10
CA TYR A 98 -6.68 16.69 -2.78
C TYR A 98 -5.71 15.52 -2.87
N ILE A 99 -4.57 15.63 -2.19
CA ILE A 99 -3.68 14.51 -1.89
C ILE A 99 -3.65 14.33 -0.39
N GLY A 100 -3.90 13.11 0.09
CA GLY A 100 -4.04 12.86 1.52
C GLY A 100 -3.72 11.45 1.95
N ASP A 101 -3.66 11.25 3.26
CA ASP A 101 -3.69 9.96 3.95
C ASP A 101 -5.13 9.71 4.39
N TYR A 102 -5.69 8.59 3.93
CA TYR A 102 -7.07 8.25 4.21
C TYR A 102 -7.32 7.97 5.70
N TRP A 103 -6.36 7.30 6.34
CA TRP A 103 -6.48 6.79 7.70
C TRP A 103 -6.00 7.78 8.74
N GLY A 104 -4.96 8.52 8.40
CA GLY A 104 -4.52 9.67 9.18
C GLY A 104 -5.47 10.87 9.08
N GLU A 105 -6.53 10.79 8.26
CA GLU A 105 -7.46 11.87 7.92
C GLU A 105 -6.73 13.18 7.62
N LYS A 106 -5.65 13.09 6.85
CA LYS A 106 -4.72 14.19 6.64
C LYS A 106 -4.63 14.58 5.18
N VAL A 107 -4.93 15.84 4.87
CA VAL A 107 -4.65 16.43 3.56
C VAL A 107 -3.22 16.97 3.55
N PHE A 108 -2.39 16.46 2.64
CA PHE A 108 -1.01 16.94 2.42
C PHE A 108 -0.97 18.13 1.48
N ASP A 109 -1.74 18.08 0.39
CA ASP A 109 -1.83 19.19 -0.56
C ASP A 109 -3.23 19.34 -1.15
N ARG A 110 -3.52 20.55 -1.60
CA ARG A 110 -4.77 20.89 -2.31
C ARG A 110 -4.53 21.84 -3.47
N MET A 111 -5.28 21.68 -4.53
CA MET A 111 -5.27 22.59 -5.69
C MET A 111 -6.70 22.83 -6.18
N SER A 112 -6.99 24.05 -6.59
CA SER A 112 -8.24 24.40 -7.27
C SER A 112 -7.94 24.91 -8.67
N LEU A 113 -8.66 24.39 -9.67
CA LEU A 113 -8.60 24.86 -11.06
C LEU A 113 -10.00 25.04 -11.63
N GLU A 114 -10.16 26.07 -12.46
CA GLU A 114 -11.38 26.25 -13.25
C GLU A 114 -11.24 25.47 -14.56
N ILE A 115 -12.18 24.55 -14.81
CA ILE A 115 -12.24 23.77 -16.05
C ILE A 115 -13.56 24.00 -16.77
N ARG A 116 -13.52 23.93 -18.09
CA ARG A 116 -14.68 24.22 -18.94
C ARG A 116 -14.89 23.12 -19.95
N GLY A 117 -16.15 22.80 -20.20
CA GLY A 117 -16.56 21.82 -21.20
C GLY A 117 -17.83 22.25 -21.91
N VAL A 118 -17.90 21.97 -23.21
CA VAL A 118 -19.09 22.25 -24.03
C VAL A 118 -19.55 20.94 -24.66
N GLY A 119 -20.83 20.62 -24.54
CA GLY A 119 -21.40 19.38 -25.08
C GLY A 119 -22.84 19.54 -25.54
N GLU A 120 -23.37 18.56 -26.26
CA GLU A 120 -24.77 18.52 -26.70
C GLU A 120 -25.75 18.23 -25.55
N SER A 121 -25.23 17.88 -24.38
CA SER A 121 -25.96 17.70 -23.13
C SER A 121 -25.08 18.14 -21.96
N ARG A 122 -25.69 18.31 -20.78
CA ARG A 122 -24.96 18.59 -19.52
C ARG A 122 -23.93 17.49 -19.21
N GLU A 123 -24.29 16.22 -19.38
CA GLU A 123 -23.37 15.09 -19.21
C GLU A 123 -22.17 15.19 -20.17
N ARG A 124 -22.40 15.47 -21.47
CA ARG A 124 -21.31 15.65 -22.44
C ARG A 124 -20.43 16.85 -22.10
N ALA A 125 -21.00 17.92 -21.55
CA ALA A 125 -20.24 19.08 -21.10
C ALA A 125 -19.30 18.71 -19.93
N TYR A 126 -19.76 17.94 -18.94
CA TYR A 126 -18.90 17.40 -17.87
C TYR A 126 -17.76 16.54 -18.42
N LEU A 127 -18.09 15.53 -19.25
CA LEU A 127 -17.09 14.64 -19.84
C LEU A 127 -16.01 15.43 -20.59
N ASN A 128 -16.40 16.46 -21.34
CA ASN A 128 -15.47 17.31 -22.06
C ASN A 128 -14.64 18.21 -21.13
N ALA A 129 -15.18 18.69 -20.02
CA ALA A 129 -14.44 19.47 -19.02
C ALA A 129 -13.33 18.63 -18.37
N PHE A 130 -13.63 17.39 -17.98
CA PHE A 130 -12.68 16.49 -17.32
C PHE A 130 -11.56 15.97 -18.23
N ARG A 131 -11.66 16.12 -19.56
CA ARG A 131 -10.53 15.81 -20.46
C ARG A 131 -9.27 16.60 -20.13
N SER A 132 -9.41 17.80 -19.56
CA SER A 132 -8.29 18.62 -19.08
C SER A 132 -7.45 17.95 -17.99
N LEU A 133 -7.99 16.94 -17.29
CA LEU A 133 -7.27 16.14 -16.30
C LEU A 133 -6.52 15.01 -17.01
N ASN A 134 -5.26 15.25 -17.29
CA ASN A 134 -4.34 14.26 -17.84
C ASN A 134 -2.90 14.61 -17.46
N LYS A 135 -2.00 13.66 -17.72
CA LYS A 135 -0.56 13.81 -17.49
C LYS A 135 0.11 14.99 -18.20
N ASN A 136 -0.46 15.49 -19.31
CA ASN A 136 0.10 16.64 -20.03
C ASN A 136 -0.34 17.98 -19.42
N ASN A 137 -1.24 17.97 -18.43
CA ASN A 137 -1.61 19.16 -17.71
C ASN A 137 -0.52 19.48 -16.67
N GLN A 138 0.34 20.45 -16.98
CA GLN A 138 1.47 20.81 -16.14
C GLN A 138 1.06 21.25 -14.72
N GLN A 139 -0.13 21.84 -14.53
CA GLN A 139 -0.61 22.21 -13.20
C GLN A 139 -0.89 20.96 -12.35
N VAL A 140 -1.52 19.94 -12.95
CA VAL A 140 -1.81 18.66 -12.29
C VAL A 140 -0.51 17.90 -12.02
N ALA A 141 0.41 17.85 -12.99
CA ALA A 141 1.72 17.21 -12.81
C ALA A 141 2.51 17.85 -11.66
N ASN A 142 2.62 19.18 -11.64
CA ASN A 142 3.30 19.91 -10.57
C ASN A 142 2.62 19.72 -9.20
N PHE A 143 1.30 19.60 -9.17
CA PHE A 143 0.54 19.32 -7.96
C PHE A 143 0.84 17.93 -7.40
N LEU A 144 0.88 16.90 -8.25
CA LEU A 144 1.24 15.53 -7.86
C LEU A 144 2.66 15.47 -7.27
N GLU A 145 3.63 16.09 -7.96
CA GLU A 145 5.02 16.13 -7.51
C GLU A 145 5.17 16.82 -6.14
N LYS A 146 4.58 18.01 -5.98
CA LYS A 146 4.57 18.74 -4.71
C LYS A 146 3.86 17.98 -3.61
N GLY A 147 2.74 17.32 -3.92
CA GLY A 147 2.02 16.47 -2.98
C GLY A 147 2.90 15.34 -2.44
N LYS A 148 3.61 14.63 -3.32
CA LYS A 148 4.58 13.58 -2.93
C LYS A 148 5.70 14.14 -2.04
N GLN A 149 6.25 15.30 -2.37
CA GLN A 149 7.26 15.97 -1.53
C GLN A 149 6.72 16.33 -0.14
N ARG A 150 5.46 16.79 -0.05
CA ARG A 150 4.80 17.09 1.24
C ARG A 150 4.50 15.84 2.07
N ILE A 151 4.16 14.71 1.42
CA ILE A 151 4.05 13.41 2.09
C ILE A 151 5.39 13.06 2.75
N ILE A 152 6.49 13.10 1.98
CA ILE A 152 7.83 12.79 2.51
C ILE A 152 8.17 13.72 3.67
N ALA A 153 7.99 15.04 3.50
CA ALA A 153 8.29 16.02 4.55
C ALA A 153 7.49 15.78 5.84
N TYR A 154 6.24 15.33 5.73
CA TYR A 154 5.44 14.98 6.90
C TYR A 154 6.01 13.74 7.62
N TYR A 155 6.26 12.65 6.89
CA TYR A 155 6.77 11.42 7.48
C TYR A 155 8.19 11.59 8.03
N ASP A 156 9.02 12.44 7.42
CA ASP A 156 10.33 12.85 7.96
C ASP A 156 10.22 13.57 9.31
N ALA A 157 9.16 14.36 9.51
CA ALA A 157 8.92 15.01 10.78
C ALA A 157 8.31 14.05 11.83
N GLU A 158 7.50 13.09 11.39
CA GLU A 158 6.63 12.29 12.27
C GLU A 158 7.11 10.86 12.54
N TYR A 159 8.10 10.32 11.83
CA TYR A 159 8.48 8.89 11.96
C TYR A 159 8.78 8.47 13.41
N ASN A 160 9.37 9.35 14.21
CA ASN A 160 9.64 9.08 15.64
C ASN A 160 8.35 8.95 16.47
N ASN A 161 7.31 9.73 16.15
CA ASN A 161 5.99 9.59 16.78
C ASN A 161 5.30 8.30 16.34
N ILE A 162 5.41 7.95 15.06
CA ILE A 162 4.87 6.72 14.49
C ILE A 162 5.47 5.49 15.16
N ILE A 163 6.80 5.43 15.30
CA ILE A 163 7.50 4.35 16.02
C ILE A 163 6.97 4.22 17.45
N ARG A 164 6.83 5.33 18.18
CA ARG A 164 6.31 5.31 19.56
C ARG A 164 4.87 4.81 19.66
N GLU A 165 4.00 5.18 18.71
CA GLU A 165 2.63 4.68 18.67
C GLU A 165 2.60 3.19 18.32
N ALA A 166 3.38 2.75 17.33
CA ALA A 166 3.47 1.33 16.97
C ALA A 166 3.96 0.48 18.15
N GLN A 167 4.97 0.94 18.89
CA GLN A 167 5.45 0.28 20.11
C GLN A 167 4.35 0.16 21.19
N ARG A 168 3.48 1.18 21.33
CA ARG A 168 2.32 1.10 22.25
C ARG A 168 1.33 0.04 21.80
N GLU A 169 1.02 0.00 20.51
CA GLU A 169 0.12 -1.01 19.93
C GLU A 169 0.68 -2.44 20.07
N SER A 170 1.97 -2.64 19.80
CA SER A 170 2.64 -3.93 20.01
C SER A 170 2.58 -4.36 21.49
N ALA A 171 2.77 -3.43 22.43
CA ALA A 171 2.64 -3.72 23.86
C ALA A 171 1.22 -4.16 24.27
N LEU A 172 0.20 -3.73 23.51
CA LEU A 172 -1.19 -4.17 23.66
C LEU A 172 -1.51 -5.42 22.84
N ARG A 173 -0.52 -6.00 22.14
CA ARG A 173 -0.65 -7.12 21.20
C ARG A 173 -1.50 -6.81 19.97
N ASN A 174 -1.72 -5.53 19.68
CA ASN A 174 -2.37 -5.05 18.46
C ASN A 174 -1.35 -4.97 17.32
N TYR A 175 -0.66 -6.07 17.05
CA TYR A 175 0.47 -6.10 16.13
C TYR A 175 0.09 -5.71 14.71
N GLU A 176 -1.09 -6.12 14.23
CA GLU A 176 -1.57 -5.76 12.89
C GLU A 176 -1.68 -4.23 12.72
N ARG A 177 -2.19 -3.52 13.74
CA ARG A 177 -2.23 -2.05 13.77
C ARG A 177 -0.83 -1.44 13.85
N ALA A 178 0.06 -2.02 14.67
CA ALA A 178 1.44 -1.55 14.77
C ALA A 178 2.18 -1.67 13.42
N LEU A 179 2.04 -2.81 12.74
CA LEU A 179 2.60 -3.08 11.41
C LEU A 179 2.00 -2.17 10.34
N PHE A 180 0.70 -1.89 10.42
CA PHE A 180 0.03 -0.91 9.57
C PHE A 180 0.64 0.50 9.71
N LEU A 181 0.83 0.98 10.95
CA LEU A 181 1.40 2.30 11.21
C LEU A 181 2.85 2.42 10.70
N LEU A 182 3.68 1.41 10.95
CA LEU A 182 5.07 1.38 10.50
C LEU A 182 5.17 1.22 8.98
N GLY A 183 4.28 0.41 8.38
CA GLY A 183 4.22 0.17 6.94
C GLY A 183 3.81 1.39 6.12
N ALA A 184 3.14 2.37 6.73
CA ALA A 184 2.70 3.61 6.09
C ALA A 184 3.87 4.55 5.71
N VAL A 185 5.05 4.42 6.35
CA VAL A 185 6.18 5.31 6.12
C VAL A 185 6.87 5.00 4.77
N PRO A 186 6.94 5.97 3.83
CA PRO A 186 7.61 5.76 2.54
C PRO A 186 9.10 5.45 2.68
N VAL A 187 9.62 4.58 1.80
CA VAL A 187 11.03 4.15 1.77
C VAL A 187 12.04 5.29 1.63
N CYS A 188 11.61 6.40 1.02
CA CYS A 188 12.43 7.57 0.76
C CYS A 188 12.45 8.60 1.89
N CYS A 189 11.78 8.33 3.02
CA CYS A 189 11.90 9.17 4.19
C CYS A 189 13.27 8.96 4.85
N ASN A 190 13.86 10.03 5.36
CA ASN A 190 15.11 10.02 6.12
C ASN A 190 15.04 9.08 7.34
N GLY A 191 13.86 8.92 7.94
CA GLY A 191 13.62 8.04 9.09
C GLY A 191 13.32 6.58 8.73
N TYR A 192 13.34 6.20 7.44
CA TYR A 192 12.86 4.89 7.01
C TYR A 192 13.64 3.72 7.63
N ASP A 193 14.96 3.80 7.74
CA ASP A 193 15.76 2.70 8.32
C ASP A 193 15.35 2.39 9.76
N ALA A 194 15.13 3.43 10.59
CA ALA A 194 14.67 3.27 11.96
C ALA A 194 13.26 2.66 12.04
N VAL A 195 12.37 3.07 11.13
CA VAL A 195 11.03 2.49 11.02
C VAL A 195 11.08 1.04 10.56
N ALA A 196 11.95 0.71 9.60
CA ALA A 196 12.13 -0.63 9.09
C ALA A 196 12.70 -1.58 10.16
N ASP A 197 13.62 -1.12 10.99
CA ASP A 197 14.13 -1.88 12.14
C ASP A 197 13.00 -2.20 13.14
N GLU A 198 12.16 -1.22 13.49
CA GLU A 198 11.02 -1.45 14.38
C GLU A 198 9.94 -2.33 13.72
N LEU A 199 9.72 -2.19 12.40
CA LEU A 199 8.79 -3.01 11.62
C LEU A 199 9.20 -4.49 11.69
N VAL A 200 10.48 -4.79 11.43
CA VAL A 200 11.02 -6.16 11.49
C VAL A 200 10.89 -6.71 12.90
N LYS A 201 11.25 -5.94 13.93
CA LYS A 201 11.10 -6.33 15.33
C LYS A 201 9.64 -6.64 15.69
N THR A 202 8.72 -5.76 15.32
CA THR A 202 7.28 -5.93 15.57
C THR A 202 6.73 -7.14 14.84
N TYR A 203 7.20 -7.40 13.62
CA TYR A 203 6.79 -8.58 12.86
C TYR A 203 7.28 -9.88 13.52
N HIS A 204 8.49 -9.91 14.08
CA HIS A 204 8.94 -11.04 14.87
C HIS A 204 8.06 -11.29 16.10
N GLU A 205 7.71 -10.24 16.85
CA GLU A 205 6.77 -10.37 17.98
C GLU A 205 5.39 -10.90 17.55
N TYR A 206 4.90 -10.45 16.40
CA TYR A 206 3.65 -10.91 15.80
C TYR A 206 3.68 -12.40 15.42
N ILE A 207 4.71 -12.84 14.70
CA ILE A 207 4.82 -14.24 14.29
C ILE A 207 5.06 -15.16 15.48
N ASP A 208 5.81 -14.73 16.49
CA ASP A 208 6.03 -15.49 17.72
C ASP A 208 4.72 -15.68 18.49
N TYR A 209 3.96 -14.60 18.69
CA TYR A 209 2.65 -14.66 19.34
C TYR A 209 1.67 -15.59 18.60
N ASN A 210 1.65 -15.53 17.27
CA ASN A 210 0.81 -16.41 16.46
C ASN A 210 1.30 -17.85 16.48
N CYS A 211 2.61 -18.07 16.47
CA CYS A 211 3.24 -19.38 16.53
C CYS A 211 2.76 -20.14 17.76
N ASP A 212 2.88 -19.53 18.95
CA ASP A 212 2.46 -20.16 20.20
C ASP A 212 0.97 -20.56 20.19
N ARG A 213 0.12 -19.65 19.70
CA ARG A 213 -1.32 -19.88 19.59
C ARG A 213 -1.66 -21.01 18.63
N LEU A 214 -1.07 -21.01 17.43
CA LEU A 214 -1.31 -22.02 16.40
C LEU A 214 -0.73 -23.37 16.81
N LEU A 215 0.46 -23.40 17.42
CA LEU A 215 1.07 -24.62 17.93
C LEU A 215 0.19 -25.26 19.00
N MET A 216 -0.37 -24.48 19.93
CA MET A 216 -1.31 -24.99 20.92
C MET A 216 -2.57 -25.58 20.26
N GLN A 217 -3.10 -24.94 19.21
CA GLN A 217 -4.25 -25.46 18.46
C GLN A 217 -3.91 -26.78 17.74
N ALA A 218 -2.74 -26.87 17.11
CA ALA A 218 -2.27 -28.09 16.45
C ALA A 218 -2.09 -29.23 17.46
N ARG A 219 -1.49 -28.96 18.63
CA ARG A 219 -1.36 -29.94 19.71
C ARG A 219 -2.71 -30.44 20.19
N ASN A 220 -3.70 -29.55 20.34
CA ASN A 220 -5.04 -29.93 20.75
C ASN A 220 -5.75 -30.79 19.68
N ALA A 221 -5.66 -30.41 18.40
CA ALA A 221 -6.23 -31.18 17.30
C ALA A 221 -5.68 -32.61 17.26
N TRP A 222 -4.37 -32.76 17.47
CA TRP A 222 -3.72 -34.07 17.57
C TRP A 222 -4.12 -34.84 18.83
N ALA A 223 -4.15 -34.18 19.99
CA ALA A 223 -4.51 -34.83 21.25
C ALA A 223 -5.95 -35.36 21.29
N VAL A 224 -6.89 -34.64 20.68
CA VAL A 224 -8.31 -35.04 20.62
C VAL A 224 -8.54 -36.18 19.60
N HIS A 225 -7.84 -36.13 18.47
CA HIS A 225 -7.95 -37.13 17.40
C HIS A 225 -6.56 -37.61 16.96
N PRO A 226 -5.94 -38.57 17.68
CA PRO A 226 -4.60 -39.09 17.33
C PRO A 226 -4.65 -40.07 16.15
N ASP A 227 -5.36 -39.69 15.10
CA ASP A 227 -5.61 -40.44 13.86
C ASP A 227 -5.42 -39.52 12.64
N GLN A 228 -5.74 -40.03 11.45
CA GLN A 228 -5.57 -39.30 10.20
C GLN A 228 -6.30 -37.95 10.17
N ARG A 229 -7.43 -37.81 10.88
CA ARG A 229 -8.20 -36.56 10.91
C ARG A 229 -7.47 -35.49 11.71
N GLY A 230 -7.03 -35.80 12.93
CA GLY A 230 -6.28 -34.85 13.74
C GLY A 230 -4.89 -34.57 13.15
N ALA A 231 -4.25 -35.56 12.52
CA ALA A 231 -3.00 -35.36 11.78
C ALA A 231 -3.16 -34.35 10.63
N ALA A 232 -4.22 -34.48 9.81
CA ALA A 232 -4.49 -33.55 8.72
C ALA A 232 -4.78 -32.12 9.22
N GLU A 233 -5.55 -31.99 10.30
CA GLU A 233 -5.88 -30.68 10.87
C GLU A 233 -4.66 -30.03 11.54
N ALA A 234 -3.90 -30.78 12.33
CA ALA A 234 -2.66 -30.31 12.92
C ALA A 234 -1.68 -29.87 11.82
N ALA A 235 -1.54 -30.65 10.74
CA ALA A 235 -0.71 -30.28 9.59
C ALA A 235 -1.12 -28.94 8.96
N ARG A 236 -2.43 -28.77 8.70
CA ARG A 236 -2.99 -27.52 8.13
C ARG A 236 -2.72 -26.31 9.02
N ILE A 237 -2.79 -26.48 10.34
CA ILE A 237 -2.44 -25.44 11.31
C ILE A 237 -0.93 -25.19 11.30
N LEU A 238 -0.12 -26.26 11.32
CA LEU A 238 1.33 -26.17 11.34
C LEU A 238 1.91 -25.45 10.11
N ASN A 239 1.28 -25.61 8.93
CA ASN A 239 1.70 -24.90 7.72
C ASN A 239 1.38 -23.40 7.70
N GLN A 240 0.62 -22.89 8.67
CA GLN A 240 0.41 -21.45 8.83
C GLN A 240 1.51 -20.78 9.66
N LEU A 241 2.37 -21.54 10.34
CA LEU A 241 3.45 -20.98 11.14
C LEU A 241 4.56 -20.45 10.23
N GLU A 242 5.10 -19.29 10.61
CA GLU A 242 6.24 -18.70 9.93
C GLU A 242 7.54 -19.39 10.38
N PRO A 243 8.41 -19.85 9.46
CA PRO A 243 9.66 -20.57 9.78
C PRO A 243 10.64 -19.81 10.68
N ASP A 244 10.53 -18.48 10.73
CA ASP A 244 11.37 -17.61 11.55
C ASP A 244 10.85 -17.40 12.96
N ALA A 245 9.64 -17.87 13.28
CA ALA A 245 9.07 -17.74 14.61
C ALA A 245 9.82 -18.63 15.63
N ALA A 246 9.90 -18.17 16.86
CA ALA A 246 10.64 -18.82 17.94
C ALA A 246 10.14 -20.24 18.22
N CYS A 247 8.83 -20.49 18.15
CA CYS A 247 8.23 -21.79 18.43
C CYS A 247 8.34 -22.81 17.26
N TYR A 248 8.96 -22.42 16.13
CA TYR A 248 9.00 -23.26 14.93
C TYR A 248 9.75 -24.59 15.16
N GLY A 249 10.74 -24.62 16.04
CA GLY A 249 11.39 -25.87 16.46
C GLY A 249 10.41 -26.86 17.10
N ASP A 250 9.60 -26.39 18.04
CA ASP A 250 8.60 -27.21 18.73
C ASP A 250 7.48 -27.68 17.79
N ALA A 251 7.15 -26.86 16.80
CA ALA A 251 6.22 -27.19 15.72
C ALA A 251 6.75 -28.34 14.85
N MET A 252 8.05 -28.31 14.52
CA MET A 252 8.71 -29.40 13.80
C MET A 252 8.78 -30.69 14.61
N ASP A 253 8.92 -30.59 15.93
CA ASP A 253 8.88 -31.78 16.80
C ASP A 253 7.48 -32.41 16.85
N LEU A 254 6.41 -31.60 16.93
CA LEU A 254 5.04 -32.11 16.80
C LEU A 254 4.81 -32.74 15.42
N TYR A 255 5.29 -32.11 14.35
CA TYR A 255 5.19 -32.67 13.00
C TYR A 255 5.86 -34.05 12.91
N ARG A 256 7.08 -34.21 13.47
CA ARG A 256 7.79 -35.51 13.50
C ARG A 256 7.03 -36.55 14.32
N GLU A 257 6.48 -36.17 15.47
CA GLU A 257 5.66 -37.06 16.31
C GLU A 257 4.46 -37.62 15.52
N ILE A 258 3.74 -36.75 14.81
CA ILE A 258 2.59 -37.15 13.98
C ILE A 258 3.06 -38.07 12.85
N LYS A 259 4.17 -37.74 12.18
CA LYS A 259 4.74 -38.56 11.10
C LYS A 259 5.04 -39.97 11.55
N ASP A 260 5.73 -40.10 12.67
CA ASP A 260 6.14 -41.39 13.23
C ASP A 260 4.93 -42.24 13.61
N LYS A 261 3.82 -41.61 14.01
CA LYS A 261 2.56 -42.29 14.35
C LYS A 261 1.75 -42.69 13.13
N MET A 262 1.73 -41.88 12.07
CA MET A 262 0.95 -42.13 10.85
C MET A 262 1.65 -43.05 9.85
N LYS A 263 2.99 -43.21 9.94
CA LYS A 263 3.83 -44.00 9.00
C LYS A 263 3.79 -43.45 7.57
N ASP A 264 4.22 -44.26 6.59
CA ASP A 264 4.53 -43.86 5.21
C ASP A 264 3.35 -43.27 4.41
N ASP A 265 2.13 -43.32 4.92
CA ASP A 265 0.94 -42.77 4.24
C ASP A 265 0.75 -41.25 4.45
N TRP A 266 1.56 -40.61 5.31
CA TRP A 266 1.45 -39.18 5.61
C TRP A 266 2.45 -38.32 4.82
N ASN A 267 2.02 -37.86 3.64
CA ASN A 267 2.83 -37.07 2.70
C ASN A 267 2.63 -35.56 2.84
N PHE A 268 2.77 -35.03 4.05
CA PHE A 268 2.67 -33.59 4.30
C PHE A 268 4.05 -32.94 4.38
N GLU A 269 4.26 -31.84 3.65
CA GLU A 269 5.52 -31.08 3.65
C GLU A 269 5.34 -29.74 4.39
N MET A 270 6.29 -29.48 5.30
CA MET A 270 6.38 -28.22 6.05
C MET A 270 7.25 -27.21 5.28
N ARG A 271 6.92 -25.93 5.39
CA ARG A 271 7.71 -24.84 4.77
C ARG A 271 9.14 -24.78 5.34
N GLU A 272 10.17 -24.76 4.51
CA GLU A 272 11.55 -24.65 5.02
C GLU A 272 11.92 -23.22 5.43
N LYS A 273 12.89 -23.10 6.36
CA LYS A 273 13.47 -21.81 6.76
C LYS A 273 14.40 -21.27 5.67
N TYR A 274 14.30 -19.97 5.39
CA TYR A 274 15.18 -19.27 4.45
C TYR A 274 16.64 -19.28 4.93
N LYS A 275 17.60 -19.42 3.99
CA LYS A 275 19.04 -19.57 4.29
C LYS A 275 19.89 -18.32 4.01
N ASP A 276 19.37 -17.34 3.27
CA ASP A 276 20.10 -16.11 2.91
C ASP A 276 19.60 -14.92 3.74
N SER A 277 20.51 -14.28 4.49
CA SER A 277 20.17 -13.21 5.43
C SER A 277 19.75 -11.88 4.80
N ILE A 278 20.25 -11.53 3.61
CA ILE A 278 19.91 -10.23 2.99
C ILE A 278 18.55 -10.30 2.31
N GLU A 279 18.34 -11.37 1.55
CA GLU A 279 17.04 -11.66 0.94
C GLU A 279 15.95 -11.84 2.02
N LEU A 280 16.30 -12.47 3.15
CA LEU A 280 15.39 -12.63 4.28
C LEU A 280 14.89 -11.30 4.84
N ARG A 281 15.77 -10.32 5.10
CA ARG A 281 15.32 -9.02 5.65
C ARG A 281 14.33 -8.31 4.73
N LYS A 282 14.57 -8.34 3.42
CA LYS A 282 13.66 -7.76 2.42
C LYS A 282 12.30 -8.47 2.44
N GLN A 283 12.31 -9.80 2.43
CA GLN A 283 11.10 -10.62 2.52
C GLN A 283 10.33 -10.39 3.82
N THR A 284 11.03 -10.23 4.95
CA THR A 284 10.42 -9.89 6.24
C THR A 284 9.71 -8.55 6.17
N ILE A 285 10.35 -7.52 5.61
CA ILE A 285 9.73 -6.19 5.44
C ILE A 285 8.49 -6.27 4.55
N GLU A 286 8.56 -7.02 3.44
CA GLU A 286 7.42 -7.21 2.54
C GLU A 286 6.26 -7.96 3.22
N ALA A 287 6.55 -9.03 3.95
CA ALA A 287 5.55 -9.79 4.71
C ALA A 287 4.93 -8.94 5.82
N ALA A 288 5.74 -8.17 6.56
CA ALA A 288 5.29 -7.24 7.59
C ALA A 288 4.37 -6.16 7.03
N ARG A 289 4.71 -5.60 5.86
CA ARG A 289 3.86 -4.66 5.13
C ARG A 289 2.56 -5.31 4.66
N ALA A 290 2.60 -6.54 4.17
CA ALA A 290 1.40 -7.24 3.72
C ALA A 290 0.38 -7.43 4.86
N VAL A 291 0.84 -7.74 6.08
CA VAL A 291 -0.02 -7.78 7.27
C VAL A 291 -0.65 -6.42 7.55
N GLY A 292 0.16 -5.35 7.51
CA GLY A 292 -0.34 -3.97 7.66
C GLY A 292 -1.39 -3.62 6.61
N VAL A 293 -1.12 -3.90 5.33
CA VAL A 293 -2.06 -3.66 4.22
C VAL A 293 -3.38 -4.42 4.44
N ALA A 294 -3.32 -5.70 4.79
CA ALA A 294 -4.52 -6.51 5.07
C ALA A 294 -5.36 -5.93 6.23
N PHE A 295 -4.71 -5.42 7.27
CA PHE A 295 -5.40 -4.69 8.34
C PHE A 295 -6.10 -3.44 7.79
N GLY A 296 -5.41 -2.63 6.99
CA GLY A 296 -5.97 -1.43 6.37
C GLY A 296 -7.17 -1.72 5.45
N GLU A 297 -7.09 -2.78 4.63
CA GLU A 297 -8.20 -3.23 3.78
C GLU A 297 -9.44 -3.59 4.61
N GLY A 298 -9.25 -4.29 5.74
CA GLY A 298 -10.34 -4.66 6.66
C GLY A 298 -11.02 -3.48 7.36
N GLN A 299 -10.41 -2.29 7.36
CA GLN A 299 -10.96 -1.10 7.99
C GLN A 299 -11.72 -0.19 7.00
N GLN A 300 -11.77 -0.50 5.70
CA GLN A 300 -12.33 0.41 4.70
C GLN A 300 -13.80 0.72 5.02
N PRO A 301 -14.18 2.01 5.18
CA PRO A 301 -15.55 2.33 5.50
C PRO A 301 -16.44 2.06 4.31
N GLN A 302 -17.63 1.53 4.58
CA GLN A 302 -18.66 1.23 3.58
C GLN A 302 -19.23 2.47 2.89
N THR A 303 -18.84 3.68 3.32
CA THR A 303 -19.20 4.96 2.71
C THR A 303 -17.95 5.83 2.61
N THR A 304 -17.69 6.40 1.43
CA THR A 304 -16.63 7.40 1.17
C THR A 304 -17.02 8.76 1.75
N ASN A 305 -17.27 8.81 3.07
CA ASN A 305 -17.55 10.07 3.77
C ASN A 305 -16.26 10.89 3.92
N LEU A 306 -16.00 11.72 2.91
CA LEU A 306 -14.82 12.57 2.84
C LEU A 306 -15.08 13.97 3.43
N MET A 307 -16.01 14.11 4.38
CA MET A 307 -16.40 15.42 4.97
C MET A 307 -15.27 16.13 5.74
N TRP A 308 -14.21 15.40 6.09
CA TRP A 308 -12.98 15.93 6.68
C TRP A 308 -12.08 16.64 5.64
N MET A 309 -12.26 16.36 4.35
CA MET A 309 -11.59 17.07 3.26
C MET A 309 -12.28 18.43 3.03
N ARG A 310 -11.91 19.44 3.80
CA ARG A 310 -12.35 20.84 3.62
C ARG A 310 -11.18 21.75 3.36
#